data_AF-A0A964ZEI1-F1
#
_entry.id   AF-A0A964ZEI1-F1
#
_cell.length_a   1.000
_cell.length_b   1.000
_cell.length_c   1.000
_cell.angle_alpha   90.00
_cell.angle_beta   90.00
_cell.angle_gamma   90.00
#
_symmetry.space_group_name_H-M   'P 1'
#
loop_
_entity.id
_entity.type
_entity.pdbx_description
1 polymer ?
#
loop_
_entity_poly.entity_id
_entity_poly.type
_entity_poly.pdbx_seq_one_letter_code
_entity_poly.pdbx_strand_id
1 'polypeptide(L)'
;MRITLVAAIVVAVGCSSSSEKMVTVSGTLLKDGKPYTFAAQKLPPGDPGFRLEFMKQDNGKDGEIFSADFKSDSGSFSVKGTKGPGVPVGKYKVILTKGAFGAPDEFKNAFSKEKTPLTADVPDSASVQLEIDLDKKTVTKK
;
A
#
# COMPACT_ATOMS: atom_id res chain seq x y z
N MET A 1 -68.45 -15.76 5.69
CA MET A 1 -67.26 -16.40 6.28
C MET A 1 -66.08 -16.02 5.38
N ARG A 2 -65.26 -15.04 5.81
CA ARG A 2 -64.17 -14.45 5.02
C ARG A 2 -62.85 -14.88 5.65
N ILE A 3 -62.09 -15.73 4.96
CA ILE A 3 -60.74 -16.12 5.37
C ILE A 3 -59.78 -15.29 4.50
N THR A 4 -59.26 -14.20 5.07
CA THR A 4 -58.29 -13.33 4.41
C THR A 4 -56.90 -13.95 4.58
N LEU A 5 -56.34 -14.40 3.46
CA LEU A 5 -55.01 -14.94 3.29
C LEU A 5 -53.95 -13.85 3.62
N VAL A 6 -53.19 -14.02 4.70
CA VAL A 6 -52.09 -13.12 5.07
C VAL A 6 -50.86 -13.52 4.24
N ALA A 7 -50.62 -12.74 3.18
CA ALA A 7 -49.47 -12.86 2.30
C ALA A 7 -48.21 -12.17 2.88
N ALA A 8 -47.07 -12.78 2.58
CA ALA A 8 -45.71 -12.51 3.03
C ALA A 8 -45.19 -11.07 2.85
N ILE A 9 -44.29 -10.65 3.76
CA ILE A 9 -43.20 -9.72 3.46
C ILE A 9 -41.93 -10.23 4.15
N VAL A 10 -41.13 -11.02 3.41
CA VAL A 10 -39.75 -11.33 3.76
C VAL A 10 -38.91 -10.13 3.33
N VAL A 11 -38.59 -9.23 4.26
CA VAL A 11 -37.65 -8.13 4.01
C VAL A 11 -36.24 -8.72 3.96
N ALA A 12 -35.83 -9.14 2.76
CA ALA A 12 -34.43 -9.37 2.46
C ALA A 12 -33.72 -8.00 2.47
N VAL A 13 -33.33 -7.54 3.66
CA VAL A 13 -32.29 -6.52 3.82
C VAL A 13 -30.99 -7.17 3.36
N GLY A 14 -30.79 -7.16 2.04
CA GLY A 14 -29.51 -7.43 1.43
C GLY A 14 -28.54 -6.40 1.96
N CYS A 15 -27.77 -6.81 2.96
CA CYS A 15 -26.56 -6.13 3.38
C CYS A 15 -25.66 -6.10 2.16
N SER A 16 -25.71 -5.02 1.39
CA SER A 16 -24.78 -4.83 0.27
C SER A 16 -23.41 -4.71 0.89
N SER A 17 -22.67 -5.80 0.88
CA SER A 17 -21.22 -5.80 1.02
C SER A 17 -20.69 -4.91 -0.11
N SER A 18 -20.61 -3.61 0.16
CA SER A 18 -19.99 -2.64 -0.72
C SER A 18 -18.52 -3.05 -0.77
N SER A 19 -18.17 -3.85 -1.75
CA SER A 19 -16.82 -4.32 -1.96
C SER A 19 -15.99 -3.10 -2.26
N GLU A 20 -15.12 -2.72 -1.32
CA GLU A 20 -14.24 -1.58 -1.44
C GLU A 20 -13.44 -1.72 -2.75
N LYS A 21 -13.46 -0.69 -3.59
CA LYS A 21 -12.84 -0.76 -4.91
C LYS A 21 -11.33 -0.89 -4.75
N MET A 22 -10.77 -1.90 -5.41
CA MET A 22 -9.35 -2.19 -5.40
C MET A 22 -8.67 -1.53 -6.60
N VAL A 23 -7.55 -0.86 -6.35
CA VAL A 23 -6.77 -0.09 -7.32
C VAL A 23 -5.37 -0.67 -7.45
N THR A 24 -4.94 -1.00 -8.66
CA THR A 24 -3.58 -1.48 -8.89
C THR A 24 -2.59 -0.32 -8.74
N VAL A 25 -1.65 -0.42 -7.80
CA VAL A 25 -0.62 0.60 -7.56
C VAL A 25 0.73 0.06 -8.03
N SER A 26 1.41 0.83 -8.86
CA SER A 26 2.79 0.57 -9.27
C SER A 26 3.58 1.88 -9.32
N GLY A 27 4.89 1.79 -9.51
CA GLY A 27 5.69 2.99 -9.56
C GLY A 27 7.19 2.78 -9.57
N THR A 28 7.90 3.90 -9.37
CA THR A 28 9.36 3.93 -9.25
C THR A 28 9.75 4.69 -7.99
N LEU A 29 10.68 4.12 -7.23
CA LEU A 29 11.34 4.78 -6.12
C LEU A 29 12.59 5.49 -6.64
N LEU A 30 12.76 6.76 -6.29
CA LEU A 30 13.88 7.58 -6.71
C LEU A 30 14.75 7.98 -5.52
N LYS A 31 16.05 8.07 -5.77
CA LYS A 31 17.05 8.72 -4.94
C LYS A 31 18.06 9.43 -5.83
N ASP A 32 18.44 10.64 -5.46
CA ASP A 32 19.24 11.59 -6.22
C ASP A 32 18.69 11.80 -7.64
N GLY A 33 17.35 11.82 -7.77
CA GLY A 33 16.63 11.95 -9.04
C GLY A 33 16.74 10.75 -9.98
N LYS A 34 17.28 9.61 -9.52
CA LYS A 34 17.47 8.38 -10.31
C LYS A 34 16.72 7.22 -9.66
N PRO A 35 16.37 6.16 -10.41
CA PRO A 35 15.81 4.96 -9.81
C PRO A 35 16.69 4.43 -8.68
N TYR A 36 16.08 4.20 -7.52
CA TYR A 36 16.78 3.71 -6.34
C TYR A 36 17.12 2.25 -6.53
N THR A 37 18.40 1.96 -6.77
CA THR A 37 18.90 0.62 -6.99
C THR A 37 19.94 0.25 -5.96
N PHE A 38 20.02 -1.04 -5.65
CA PHE A 38 21.06 -1.57 -4.77
C PHE A 38 21.30 -3.05 -5.08
N ALA A 39 22.54 -3.50 -4.84
CA ALA A 39 22.85 -4.91 -4.89
C ALA A 39 22.09 -5.63 -3.76
N ALA A 40 21.29 -6.63 -4.12
CA ALA A 40 20.74 -7.55 -3.13
C ALA A 40 21.93 -8.20 -2.40
N GLN A 41 22.13 -7.83 -1.14
CA GLN A 41 23.24 -8.34 -0.34
C GLN A 41 23.02 -9.84 -0.06
N LYS A 42 24.08 -10.54 0.38
CA LYS A 42 23.99 -11.90 0.92
C LYS A 42 23.25 -11.88 2.26
N LEU A 43 21.96 -11.63 2.21
CA LEU A 43 21.07 -11.60 3.36
C LEU A 43 20.88 -13.04 3.88
N PRO A 44 20.65 -13.21 5.19
CA PRO A 44 20.23 -14.50 5.73
C PRO A 44 19.01 -15.05 4.97
N PRO A 45 18.86 -16.38 4.84
CA PRO A 45 17.67 -16.97 4.23
C PRO A 45 16.38 -16.42 4.87
N GLY A 46 15.46 -15.92 4.04
CA GLY A 46 14.17 -15.38 4.48
C GLY A 46 14.16 -13.89 4.85
N ASP A 47 15.31 -13.21 4.80
CA ASP A 47 15.39 -11.76 5.05
C ASP A 47 15.30 -10.97 3.73
N PRO A 48 14.28 -10.11 3.55
CA PRO A 48 14.17 -9.31 2.33
C PRO A 48 15.19 -8.17 2.27
N GLY A 49 15.78 -7.75 3.40
CA GLY A 49 16.77 -6.67 3.53
C GLY A 49 16.29 -5.28 3.10
N PHE A 50 15.12 -5.19 2.48
CA PHE A 50 14.42 -3.99 2.07
C PHE A 50 12.92 -4.25 2.13
N ARG A 51 12.18 -3.33 2.72
CA ARG A 51 10.71 -3.35 2.76
C ARG A 51 10.19 -1.98 2.31
N LEU A 52 9.23 -2.02 1.39
CA LEU A 52 8.43 -0.88 0.97
C LEU A 52 6.96 -1.25 1.25
N GLU A 53 6.30 -0.45 2.07
CA GLU A 53 4.96 -0.76 2.58
C GLU A 53 4.05 0.46 2.48
N PHE A 54 2.79 0.21 2.19
CA PHE A 54 1.72 1.19 2.11
C PHE A 54 0.75 0.94 3.26
N MET A 55 0.73 1.85 4.22
CA MET A 55 -0.16 1.76 5.38
C MET A 55 -1.35 2.67 5.18
N LYS A 56 -2.55 2.10 5.05
CA LYS A 56 -3.79 2.86 4.88
C LYS A 56 -4.00 3.80 6.06
N GLN A 57 -4.55 4.98 5.78
CA GLN A 57 -4.92 5.98 6.77
C GLN A 57 -6.44 6.17 6.73
N ASP A 58 -7.13 5.60 7.72
CA ASP A 58 -8.58 5.71 7.85
C ASP A 58 -8.90 6.67 9.00
N ASN A 59 -9.46 7.84 8.67
CA ASN A 59 -9.84 8.88 9.65
C ASN A 59 -8.67 9.27 10.60
N GLY A 60 -7.46 9.37 10.06
CA GLY A 60 -6.26 9.74 10.83
C GLY A 60 -5.69 8.62 11.71
N LYS A 61 -6.18 7.38 11.56
CA LYS A 61 -5.62 6.20 12.23
C LYS A 61 -4.89 5.31 11.24
N ASP A 62 -3.82 4.68 11.73
CA ASP A 62 -3.09 3.66 10.98
C ASP A 62 -3.95 2.40 10.81
N GLY A 63 -4.15 2.00 9.55
CA GLY A 63 -4.95 0.85 9.16
C GLY A 63 -4.11 -0.30 8.60
N GLU A 64 -4.69 -1.00 7.61
CA GLU A 64 -4.07 -2.14 6.94
C GLU A 64 -2.76 -1.77 6.24
N ILE A 65 -1.80 -2.70 6.25
CA ILE A 65 -0.49 -2.54 5.62
C ILE A 65 -0.43 -3.44 4.38
N PHE A 66 0.01 -2.88 3.27
CA PHE A 66 0.19 -3.56 2.00
C PHE A 66 1.66 -3.51 1.59
N SER A 67 2.30 -4.67 1.50
CA SER A 67 3.69 -4.76 1.06
C SER A 67 3.80 -4.59 -0.46
N ALA A 68 4.82 -3.86 -0.89
CA ALA A 68 5.18 -3.74 -2.29
C ALA A 68 6.21 -4.80 -2.68
N ASP A 69 6.02 -5.38 -3.87
CA ASP A 69 7.03 -6.15 -4.56
C ASP A 69 7.98 -5.15 -5.25
N PHE A 70 9.15 -4.95 -4.66
CA PHE A 70 10.17 -4.00 -5.11
C PHE A 70 11.29 -4.71 -5.88
N LYS A 71 11.68 -4.12 -7.02
CA LYS A 71 12.75 -4.63 -7.90
C LYS A 71 13.99 -3.75 -7.73
N SER A 72 15.00 -4.25 -7.02
CA SER A 72 16.19 -3.48 -6.64
C SER A 72 17.16 -3.16 -7.78
N ASP A 73 16.99 -3.78 -8.94
CA ASP A 73 17.74 -3.53 -10.17
C ASP A 73 17.25 -2.32 -10.96
N SER A 74 15.97 -1.98 -10.81
CA SER A 74 15.26 -0.97 -11.60
C SER A 74 14.59 0.11 -10.75
N GLY A 75 14.54 -0.06 -9.43
CA GLY A 75 13.80 0.82 -8.52
C GLY A 75 12.29 0.76 -8.68
N SER A 76 11.79 -0.17 -9.49
CA SER A 76 10.35 -0.30 -9.77
C SER A 76 9.64 -1.08 -8.67
N PHE A 77 8.35 -0.79 -8.46
CA PHE A 77 7.54 -1.53 -7.51
C PHE A 77 6.10 -1.74 -7.99
N SER A 78 5.45 -2.74 -7.37
CA SER A 78 4.00 -2.95 -7.46
C SER A 78 3.45 -3.33 -6.09
N VAL A 79 2.31 -2.77 -5.70
CA VAL A 79 1.68 -3.06 -4.40
C VAL A 79 0.69 -4.20 -4.56
N LYS A 80 0.84 -5.24 -3.73
CA LYS A 80 -0.05 -6.41 -3.74
C LYS A 80 -1.09 -6.24 -2.64
N GLY A 81 -2.35 -6.47 -2.98
CA GLY A 81 -3.43 -6.54 -2.00
C GLY A 81 -3.41 -7.85 -1.25
N THR A 82 -4.03 -7.86 -0.07
CA THR A 82 -4.20 -9.08 0.75
C THR A 82 -5.13 -10.10 0.10
N LYS A 83 -6.01 -9.68 -0.83
CA LYS A 83 -7.02 -10.52 -1.51
C LYS A 83 -6.91 -10.54 -3.04
N GLY A 84 -5.86 -9.96 -3.62
CA GLY A 84 -5.73 -9.87 -5.07
C GLY A 84 -4.90 -8.68 -5.54
N PRO A 85 -5.00 -8.30 -6.83
CA PRO A 85 -4.29 -7.15 -7.36
C PRO A 85 -4.85 -5.85 -6.77
N GLY A 86 -3.95 -5.01 -6.25
CA GLY A 86 -4.27 -3.65 -5.83
C GLY A 86 -4.63 -3.46 -4.36
N VAL A 87 -4.93 -2.22 -4.00
CA VAL A 87 -5.25 -1.78 -2.64
C VAL A 87 -6.51 -0.90 -2.65
N PRO A 88 -7.21 -0.74 -1.52
CA PRO A 88 -8.33 0.17 -1.43
C PRO A 88 -8.01 1.60 -1.86
N VAL A 89 -9.02 2.32 -2.34
CA VAL A 89 -8.94 3.78 -2.52
C VAL A 89 -8.63 4.46 -1.18
N GLY A 90 -7.93 5.59 -1.22
CA GLY A 90 -7.71 6.42 -0.04
C GLY A 90 -6.27 6.89 0.15
N LYS A 91 -5.99 7.38 1.36
CA LYS A 91 -4.69 7.94 1.74
C LYS A 91 -3.82 6.89 2.42
N TYR A 92 -2.53 6.91 2.14
CA TYR A 92 -1.56 5.96 2.66
C TYR A 92 -0.31 6.68 3.17
N LYS A 93 0.26 6.19 4.27
CA LYS A 93 1.66 6.44 4.62
C LYS A 93 2.54 5.45 3.85
N VAL A 94 3.64 5.93 3.28
CA VAL A 94 4.63 5.07 2.63
C VAL A 94 5.79 4.85 3.59
N ILE A 95 6.02 3.60 3.95
CA ILE A 95 7.04 3.19 4.91
C ILE A 95 8.17 2.50 4.16
N LEU A 96 9.41 2.86 4.50
CA LEU A 96 10.60 2.21 3.97
C LEU A 96 11.51 1.79 5.11
N THR A 97 12.06 0.59 4.97
CA THR A 97 13.13 0.09 5.84
C THR A 97 14.15 -0.62 4.99
N LYS A 98 15.43 -0.34 5.21
CA LYS A 98 16.54 -1.06 4.57
C LYS A 98 17.54 -1.51 5.61
N GLY A 99 17.81 -2.80 5.62
CA GLY A 99 18.68 -3.44 6.58
C GLY A 99 18.21 -4.85 6.87
N ALA A 100 19.16 -5.71 7.24
CA ALA A 100 18.85 -7.03 7.72
C ALA A 100 18.05 -6.98 9.04
N PHE A 101 17.33 -8.05 9.35
CA PHE A 101 16.64 -8.19 10.62
C PHE A 101 17.63 -8.04 11.80
N GLY A 102 17.30 -7.15 12.74
CA GLY A 102 18.17 -6.82 13.87
C GLY A 102 19.31 -5.85 13.56
N ALA A 103 19.53 -5.48 12.30
CA ALA A 103 20.47 -4.44 11.92
C ALA A 103 19.80 -3.05 11.96
N PRO A 104 20.58 -1.96 12.17
CA PRO A 104 20.07 -0.61 12.05
C PRO A 104 19.51 -0.33 10.65
N ASP A 105 18.40 0.40 10.58
CA ASP A 105 17.85 0.89 9.32
C ASP A 105 18.81 1.90 8.66
N GLU A 106 19.19 1.65 7.41
CA GLU A 106 20.07 2.51 6.63
C GLU A 106 19.47 3.90 6.39
N PHE A 107 18.14 4.02 6.40
CA PHE A 107 17.45 5.30 6.33
C PHE A 107 17.34 6.01 7.68
N LYS A 108 17.97 5.48 8.74
CA LYS A 108 17.96 6.06 10.10
C LYS A 108 16.54 6.31 10.62
N ASN A 109 15.60 5.44 10.26
CA ASN A 109 14.18 5.53 10.54
C ASN A 109 13.48 6.78 9.95
N ALA A 110 14.06 7.45 8.96
CA ALA A 110 13.47 8.64 8.34
C ALA A 110 12.15 8.36 7.63
N PHE A 111 11.93 7.10 7.21
CA PHE A 111 10.73 6.62 6.54
C PHE A 111 10.03 5.51 7.34
N SER A 112 10.24 5.47 8.66
CA SER A 112 9.53 4.56 9.57
C SER A 112 8.04 4.92 9.68
N LYS A 113 7.23 4.00 10.22
CA LYS A 113 5.81 4.21 10.49
C LYS A 113 5.52 5.52 11.24
N GLU A 114 6.37 5.85 12.21
CA GLU A 114 6.18 7.00 13.10
C GLU A 114 6.69 8.31 12.50
N LYS A 115 7.66 8.26 11.58
CA LYS A 115 8.39 9.45 11.11
C LYS A 115 8.25 9.74 9.63
N THR A 116 7.67 8.82 8.85
CA THR A 116 7.63 8.97 7.41
C THR A 116 6.85 10.23 7.00
N PRO A 117 7.47 11.11 6.19
CA PRO A 117 6.78 12.25 5.59
C PRO A 117 6.01 11.85 4.33
N LEU A 118 6.21 10.63 3.82
CA LEU A 118 5.69 10.20 2.54
C LEU A 118 4.22 9.82 2.66
N THR A 119 3.38 10.55 1.92
CA THR A 119 1.94 10.30 1.83
C THR A 119 1.55 10.06 0.38
N ALA A 120 0.88 8.94 0.11
CA ALA A 120 0.30 8.63 -1.18
C ALA A 120 -1.22 8.78 -1.14
N ASP A 121 -1.80 9.23 -2.24
CA ASP A 121 -3.24 9.31 -2.47
C ASP A 121 -3.59 8.37 -3.62
N VAL A 122 -4.32 7.31 -3.30
CA VAL A 122 -4.79 6.30 -4.26
C VAL A 122 -6.21 6.69 -4.69
N PRO A 123 -6.40 7.19 -5.92
CA PRO A 123 -7.67 7.69 -6.39
C PRO A 123 -8.64 6.54 -6.72
N ASP A 124 -9.91 6.88 -6.90
CA ASP A 124 -10.91 5.97 -7.44
C ASP A 124 -10.67 5.70 -8.95
N SER A 125 -9.69 4.84 -9.26
CA SER A 125 -9.31 4.44 -10.62
C SER A 125 -9.09 2.93 -10.73
N ALA A 126 -8.82 2.42 -11.92
CA ALA A 126 -8.42 1.02 -12.09
C ALA A 126 -6.95 0.79 -11.68
N SER A 127 -6.10 1.77 -11.99
CA SER A 127 -4.67 1.76 -11.67
C SER A 127 -4.13 3.16 -11.42
N VAL A 128 -3.01 3.24 -10.73
CA VAL A 128 -2.25 4.48 -10.50
C VAL A 128 -0.75 4.19 -10.55
N GLN A 129 -0.01 5.06 -11.23
CA GLN A 129 1.46 5.07 -11.20
C GLN A 129 1.96 6.14 -10.24
N LEU A 130 2.91 5.76 -9.39
CA LEU A 130 3.50 6.63 -8.37
C LEU A 130 5.00 6.78 -8.58
N GLU A 131 5.50 7.99 -8.34
CA GLU A 131 6.91 8.28 -8.18
C GLU A 131 7.17 8.68 -6.73
N ILE A 132 8.01 7.92 -6.04
CA ILE A 132 8.39 8.20 -4.65
C ILE A 132 9.81 8.76 -4.68
N ASP A 133 10.00 10.03 -4.34
CA ASP A 133 11.31 10.70 -4.33
C ASP A 133 11.80 10.82 -2.88
N LEU A 134 12.86 10.07 -2.53
CA LEU A 134 13.36 9.97 -1.16
C LEU A 134 14.04 11.26 -0.69
N ASP A 135 14.66 12.02 -1.58
CA ASP A 135 15.38 13.24 -1.19
C ASP A 135 14.42 14.40 -1.03
N LYS A 136 13.43 14.48 -1.93
CA LYS A 136 12.34 15.47 -1.82
C LYS A 136 11.31 15.09 -0.78
N LYS A 137 11.28 13.82 -0.34
CA LYS A 137 10.29 13.30 0.61
C LYS A 137 8.86 13.48 0.10
N THR A 138 8.65 13.20 -1.18
CA THR A 138 7.36 13.38 -1.87
C THR A 138 6.91 12.13 -2.59
N VAL A 139 5.60 11.97 -2.73
CA VAL A 139 4.98 10.99 -3.62
C VAL A 139 4.16 11.74 -4.67
N THR A 140 4.41 11.46 -5.95
CA THR A 140 3.74 12.12 -7.07
C THR A 140 3.01 11.10 -7.93
N LYS A 141 1.77 11.39 -8.32
CA LYS A 141 1.04 10.60 -9.32
C LYS A 141 1.55 10.95 -10.72
N LYS A 142 1.81 9.94 -11.55
CA LYS A 142 2.23 10.08 -12.95
C LYS A 142 1.07 9.87 -13.91
#